data_AF-A0A1C7FA72-F1
#
_entry.id   AF-A0A1C7FA72-F1
#
_cell.length_a   1.000
_cell.length_b   1.000
_cell.length_c   1.000
_cell.angle_alpha   90.00
_cell.angle_beta   90.00
_cell.angle_gamma   90.00
#
_symmetry.space_group_name_H-M   'P 1'
#
loop_
_entity.id
_entity.type
_entity.pdbx_description
1 polymer ?
#
loop_
_entity_poly.entity_id
_entity_poly.type
_entity_poly.pdbx_seq_one_letter_code
_entity_poly.pdbx_strand_id
1 'polypeptide(L)'
;MTLFCIGLIHLVLGVELTDVRVAIPWFPTINFKSPEYIVYLYWSLNVYAMYRYTLHNAYNFRKLWFESLYNGLLSTQGRNFISENIWLKSESYTLLKDNPVESITRIGIRGRHTTFCEHSHQYGYEDVFYFYFVFDNRFNFKNIESGSDENTDVEEAFFKNECLVNAWGIHTVSYDDDGYFTEQYETHQINSFKLRFQLLHLKIKFYFRTLMQEKYSFDLTLPLVFNSILLISWMILITLGLR
;
A
#
# COMPACT_ATOMS: atom_id res chain seq x y z
N MET A 1 -1.78 -15.05 18.36
CA MET A 1 -2.65 -16.25 18.49
C MET A 1 -3.02 -16.53 19.93
N THR A 2 -2.07 -16.70 20.86
CA THR A 2 -2.39 -16.97 22.27
C THR A 2 -3.29 -15.93 22.92
N LEU A 3 -3.00 -14.63 22.74
CA LEU A 3 -3.86 -13.54 23.22
C LEU A 3 -5.24 -13.57 22.54
N PHE A 4 -5.31 -13.82 21.22
CA PHE A 4 -6.58 -13.97 20.51
C PHE A 4 -7.44 -15.12 21.08
N CYS A 5 -6.84 -16.28 21.32
CA CYS A 5 -7.52 -17.44 21.92
C CYS A 5 -8.03 -17.14 23.34
N ILE A 6 -7.22 -16.48 24.17
CA ILE A 6 -7.64 -16.06 25.52
C ILE A 6 -8.84 -15.11 25.44
N GLY A 7 -8.80 -14.14 24.53
CA GLY A 7 -9.90 -13.22 24.29
C GLY A 7 -11.16 -13.92 23.81
N LEU A 8 -11.05 -14.80 22.81
CA LEU A 8 -12.18 -15.57 22.28
C LEU A 8 -12.82 -16.44 23.35
N ILE A 9 -12.03 -17.13 24.17
CA ILE A 9 -12.53 -17.92 25.30
C ILE A 9 -13.31 -17.03 26.28
N HIS A 10 -12.76 -15.87 26.65
CA HIS A 10 -13.45 -14.97 27.57
C HIS A 10 -14.70 -14.29 26.98
N LEU A 11 -14.70 -14.02 25.67
CA LEU A 11 -15.79 -13.30 25.00
C LEU A 11 -16.93 -14.23 24.58
N VAL A 12 -16.61 -15.42 24.06
CA VAL A 12 -17.57 -16.37 23.48
C VAL A 12 -18.03 -17.41 24.49
N LEU A 13 -17.16 -17.91 25.37
CA LEU A 13 -17.52 -18.95 26.34
C LEU A 13 -18.11 -18.39 27.64
N GLY A 14 -18.17 -17.06 27.80
CA GLY A 14 -18.83 -16.43 28.95
C GLY A 14 -18.22 -16.81 30.29
N VAL A 15 -16.93 -17.15 30.34
CA VAL A 15 -16.26 -17.56 31.57
C VAL A 15 -16.13 -16.32 32.47
N GLU A 16 -17.00 -16.23 33.47
CA GLU A 16 -16.90 -15.26 34.55
C GLU A 16 -15.62 -15.50 35.34
N LEU A 17 -14.78 -14.47 35.44
CA LEU A 17 -13.60 -14.49 36.28
C LEU A 17 -14.07 -14.40 37.73
N THR A 18 -14.18 -15.56 38.38
CA THR A 18 -14.67 -15.69 39.77
C THR A 18 -13.72 -15.12 40.81
N ASP A 19 -12.44 -14.91 40.47
CA ASP A 19 -11.44 -14.31 41.35
C ASP A 19 -10.45 -13.45 40.54
N VAL A 20 -10.38 -12.15 40.84
CA VAL A 20 -9.69 -11.14 40.01
C VAL A 20 -8.31 -10.82 40.59
N ARG A 21 -7.50 -11.87 40.78
CA ARG A 21 -6.17 -11.79 41.39
C ARG A 21 -5.10 -12.31 40.43
N VAL A 22 -4.14 -11.45 40.10
CA VAL A 22 -2.91 -11.88 39.41
C VAL A 22 -1.82 -12.06 40.47
N ALA A 23 -1.40 -13.30 40.66
CA ALA A 23 -0.29 -13.68 41.54
C ALA A 23 0.83 -14.29 40.68
N ILE A 24 1.90 -13.53 40.48
CA ILE A 24 3.13 -14.03 39.86
C ILE A 24 4.13 -14.28 40.99
N PRO A 25 4.77 -15.45 41.08
CA PRO A 25 5.80 -15.70 42.08
C PRO A 25 6.85 -14.58 42.05
N TRP A 26 7.21 -14.04 43.22
CA TRP A 26 8.16 -12.92 43.39
C TRP A 26 7.66 -11.51 43.02
N PHE A 27 6.40 -11.34 42.62
CA PHE A 27 5.80 -10.03 42.35
C PHE A 27 4.66 -9.70 43.33
N PRO A 28 4.39 -8.40 43.59
CA PRO A 28 3.26 -7.99 44.40
C PRO A 28 1.94 -8.43 43.77
N THR A 29 1.05 -8.94 44.61
CA THR A 29 -0.28 -9.40 44.21
C THR A 29 -1.13 -8.21 43.80
N ILE A 30 -1.58 -8.18 42.54
CA ILE A 30 -2.47 -7.12 42.04
C ILE A 30 -3.91 -7.63 42.16
N ASN A 31 -4.68 -6.99 43.05
CA ASN A 31 -6.12 -7.17 43.13
C ASN A 31 -6.80 -6.10 42.27
N PHE A 32 -7.54 -6.50 41.25
CA PHE A 32 -8.33 -5.55 40.47
C PHE A 32 -9.68 -5.31 41.17
N LYS A 33 -10.07 -4.04 41.29
CA LYS A 33 -11.33 -3.64 41.95
C LYS A 33 -12.60 -4.03 41.16
N SER A 34 -12.46 -4.19 39.84
CA SER A 34 -13.53 -4.62 38.93
C SER A 34 -12.91 -5.57 37.88
N PRO A 35 -13.60 -6.66 37.49
CA PRO A 35 -13.17 -7.55 36.41
C PRO A 35 -13.00 -6.84 35.06
N GLU A 36 -13.67 -5.70 34.85
CA GLU A 36 -13.56 -4.87 33.64
C GLU A 36 -12.13 -4.37 33.41
N TYR A 37 -11.37 -4.09 34.48
CA TYR A 37 -9.98 -3.63 34.36
C TYR A 37 -9.05 -4.69 33.77
N ILE A 38 -9.33 -5.99 34.00
CA ILE A 38 -8.59 -7.08 33.34
C ILE A 38 -8.90 -7.09 31.84
N VAL A 39 -10.14 -6.83 31.46
CA VAL A 39 -10.56 -6.79 30.05
C VAL A 39 -9.88 -5.62 29.33
N TYR A 40 -9.82 -4.43 29.95
CA TYR A 40 -9.09 -3.29 29.38
C TYR A 40 -7.59 -3.54 29.28
N LEU A 41 -6.99 -4.19 30.29
CA LEU A 41 -5.58 -4.59 30.26
C LEU A 41 -5.31 -5.60 29.14
N TYR A 42 -6.19 -6.58 28.97
CA TYR A 42 -6.14 -7.53 27.86
C TYR A 42 -6.15 -6.81 26.51
N TRP A 43 -7.08 -5.88 26.29
CA TRP A 43 -7.16 -5.14 25.03
C TRP A 43 -5.95 -4.24 24.79
N SER A 44 -5.42 -3.61 25.85
CA SER A 44 -4.19 -2.82 25.77
C SER A 44 -3.00 -3.67 25.34
N LEU A 45 -2.84 -4.86 25.93
CA LEU A 45 -1.80 -5.82 25.54
C LEU A 45 -2.02 -6.37 24.12
N ASN A 46 -3.27 -6.58 23.72
CA ASN A 46 -3.60 -7.06 22.37
C ASN A 46 -3.24 -6.00 21.32
N VAL A 47 -3.64 -4.74 21.51
CA VAL A 47 -3.28 -3.61 20.65
C VAL A 47 -1.75 -3.44 20.57
N TYR A 48 -1.06 -3.50 21.71
CA TYR A 48 0.40 -3.46 21.75
C TYR A 48 1.04 -4.62 20.97
N ALA A 49 0.52 -5.84 21.13
CA ALA A 49 1.01 -7.01 20.40
C ALA A 49 0.78 -6.89 18.89
N MET A 50 -0.38 -6.41 18.45
CA MET A 50 -0.65 -6.12 17.03
C MET A 50 0.33 -5.09 16.48
N TYR A 51 0.56 -3.99 17.20
CA TYR A 51 1.51 -2.95 16.82
C TYR A 51 2.96 -3.48 16.72
N ARG A 52 3.43 -4.26 17.71
CA ARG A 52 4.76 -4.87 17.64
C ARG A 52 4.89 -5.88 16.51
N TYR A 53 3.82 -6.64 16.25
CA TYR A 53 3.78 -7.61 15.16
C TYR A 53 3.84 -6.92 13.78
N THR A 54 3.13 -5.80 13.59
CA THR A 54 3.18 -5.02 12.34
C THR A 54 4.55 -4.40 12.14
N LEU A 55 5.16 -3.84 13.19
CA LEU A 55 6.53 -3.30 13.11
C LEU A 55 7.56 -4.37 12.79
N HIS A 56 7.51 -5.52 13.46
CA HIS A 56 8.44 -6.63 13.23
C HIS A 56 8.36 -7.13 11.79
N ASN A 57 7.15 -7.20 11.23
CA ASN A 57 6.91 -7.68 9.88
C ASN A 57 6.72 -6.55 8.86
N ALA A 58 7.13 -5.32 9.17
CA ALA A 58 6.83 -4.15 8.36
C ALA A 58 7.36 -4.27 6.92
N TYR A 59 8.52 -4.91 6.74
CA TYR A 59 9.06 -5.20 5.40
C TYR A 59 8.12 -6.11 4.59
N ASN A 60 7.65 -7.20 5.19
CA ASN A 60 6.77 -8.17 4.52
C ASN A 60 5.43 -7.54 4.13
N PHE A 61 4.86 -6.74 5.02
CA PHE A 61 3.66 -5.97 4.70
C PHE A 61 3.90 -5.02 3.53
N ARG A 62 4.96 -4.20 3.57
CA ARG A 62 5.27 -3.24 2.50
C ARG A 62 5.54 -3.93 1.16
N LYS A 63 6.24 -5.07 1.16
CA LYS A 63 6.44 -5.89 -0.04
C LYS A 63 5.11 -6.37 -0.62
N LEU A 64 4.21 -6.90 0.21
CA LEU A 64 2.88 -7.32 -0.27
C LEU A 64 2.05 -6.13 -0.78
N TRP A 65 2.15 -4.96 -0.15
CA TRP A 65 1.51 -3.74 -0.62
C TRP A 65 2.03 -3.29 -1.99
N PHE A 66 3.34 -3.36 -2.20
CA PHE A 66 3.98 -3.09 -3.49
C PHE A 66 3.49 -4.06 -4.57
N GLU A 67 3.53 -5.36 -4.28
CA GLU A 67 3.06 -6.41 -5.20
C GLU A 67 1.57 -6.24 -5.55
N SER A 68 0.75 -5.92 -4.56
CA SER A 68 -0.68 -5.68 -4.75
C SER A 68 -0.97 -4.45 -5.60
N LEU A 69 -0.17 -3.38 -5.46
CA LEU A 69 -0.27 -2.21 -6.34
C LEU A 69 0.04 -2.59 -7.78
N TYR A 70 1.15 -3.29 -8.02
CA TYR A 70 1.55 -3.72 -9.36
C TYR A 70 0.48 -4.60 -10.02
N ASN A 71 0.01 -5.63 -9.31
CA ASN A 71 -1.04 -6.52 -9.80
C ASN A 71 -2.37 -5.77 -10.03
N GLY A 72 -2.66 -4.79 -9.18
CA GLY A 72 -3.82 -3.90 -9.34
C GLY A 72 -3.73 -3.08 -10.62
N LEU A 73 -2.57 -2.52 -10.93
CA LEU A 73 -2.32 -1.74 -12.14
C LEU A 73 -2.37 -2.60 -13.42
N LEU A 74 -1.94 -3.86 -13.37
CA LEU A 74 -2.07 -4.81 -14.50
C LEU A 74 -3.51 -5.19 -14.85
N SER A 75 -4.42 -5.09 -13.88
CA SER A 75 -5.83 -5.48 -14.05
C SER A 75 -6.62 -4.53 -14.92
N THR A 76 -7.78 -4.94 -15.44
CA THR A 76 -8.68 -4.08 -16.23
C THR A 76 -9.01 -2.75 -15.54
N GLN A 77 -9.22 -2.77 -14.21
CA GLN A 77 -9.47 -1.55 -13.44
C GLN A 77 -8.23 -0.67 -13.34
N GLY A 78 -7.05 -1.28 -13.21
CA GLY A 78 -5.77 -0.60 -13.26
C GLY A 78 -5.52 0.05 -14.61
N ARG A 79 -5.81 -0.66 -15.70
CA ARG A 79 -5.72 -0.12 -17.07
C ARG A 79 -6.61 1.09 -17.27
N ASN A 80 -7.87 1.02 -16.81
CA ASN A 80 -8.79 2.15 -16.84
C ASN A 80 -8.24 3.33 -16.02
N PHE A 81 -7.77 3.07 -14.80
CA PHE A 81 -7.14 4.08 -13.96
C PHE A 81 -5.95 4.77 -14.65
N ILE A 82 -5.05 4.00 -15.27
CA ILE A 82 -3.90 4.54 -16.01
C ILE A 82 -4.39 5.38 -17.18
N SER A 83 -5.35 4.88 -17.97
CA SER A 83 -5.88 5.59 -19.13
C SER A 83 -6.58 6.90 -18.81
N GLU A 84 -7.15 7.01 -17.60
CA GLU A 84 -7.90 8.18 -17.16
C GLU A 84 -7.01 9.21 -16.44
N ASN A 85 -5.93 8.76 -15.79
CA ASN A 85 -5.20 9.58 -14.82
C ASN A 85 -3.68 9.70 -15.09
N ILE A 86 -3.11 8.92 -16.01
CA ILE A 86 -1.65 8.87 -16.24
C ILE A 86 -1.29 8.96 -17.74
N TRP A 87 -1.91 8.13 -18.59
CA TRP A 87 -1.54 8.00 -20.00
C TRP A 87 -2.78 8.03 -20.90
N LEU A 88 -2.95 9.06 -21.73
CA LEU A 88 -4.11 9.16 -22.61
C LEU A 88 -4.00 8.18 -23.82
N LYS A 89 -5.15 7.90 -24.44
CA LYS A 89 -5.54 6.61 -25.04
C LYS A 89 -4.95 6.24 -26.41
N SER A 90 -4.11 7.06 -27.06
CA SER A 90 -3.69 6.77 -28.44
C SER A 90 -2.56 5.74 -28.56
N GLU A 91 -1.75 5.56 -27.51
CA GLU A 91 -0.52 4.76 -27.58
C GLU A 91 -0.45 3.60 -26.59
N SER A 92 0.32 2.57 -26.97
CA SER A 92 0.56 1.41 -26.11
C SER A 92 1.46 1.78 -24.93
N TYR A 93 1.19 1.22 -23.75
CA TYR A 93 2.10 1.32 -22.61
C TYR A 93 2.50 -0.07 -22.11
N THR A 94 3.66 -0.13 -21.49
CA THR A 94 4.16 -1.33 -20.79
C THR A 94 4.22 -1.05 -19.30
N LEU A 95 3.77 -2.03 -18.51
CA LEU A 95 3.87 -2.01 -17.06
C LEU A 95 4.97 -2.95 -16.59
N LEU A 96 5.97 -2.40 -15.91
CA LEU A 96 7.17 -3.15 -15.53
C LEU A 96 7.57 -2.85 -14.08
N LYS A 97 8.29 -3.81 -13.50
CA LYS A 97 9.05 -3.59 -12.26
C LYS A 97 10.51 -3.48 -12.65
N ASP A 98 11.17 -2.46 -12.17
CA ASP A 98 12.60 -2.29 -12.34
C ASP A 98 13.30 -2.08 -10.99
N ASN A 99 14.57 -2.45 -10.97
CA ASN A 99 15.50 -2.19 -9.88
C ASN A 99 16.72 -1.52 -10.51
N PRO A 100 16.66 -0.22 -10.82
CA PRO A 100 17.75 0.47 -11.52
C PRO A 100 19.05 0.47 -10.70
N VAL A 101 18.92 0.42 -9.37
CA VAL A 101 20.02 0.33 -8.40
C VAL A 101 19.57 -0.63 -7.29
N GLU A 102 20.49 -1.35 -6.64
CA GLU A 102 20.16 -2.27 -5.52
C GLU A 102 19.33 -1.63 -4.40
N SER A 103 19.40 -0.30 -4.25
CA SER A 103 18.70 0.47 -3.23
C SER A 103 17.29 0.91 -3.61
N ILE A 104 16.90 0.78 -4.89
CA ILE A 104 15.66 1.35 -5.45
C ILE A 104 14.88 0.28 -6.20
N THR A 105 13.57 0.22 -5.94
CA THR A 105 12.61 -0.59 -6.69
C THR A 105 11.50 0.32 -7.22
N ARG A 106 11.09 0.18 -8.48
CA ARG A 106 9.99 0.98 -9.03
C ARG A 106 8.92 0.12 -9.70
N ILE A 107 7.72 0.70 -9.77
CA ILE A 107 6.66 0.25 -10.67
C ILE A 107 6.54 1.31 -11.76
N GLY A 108 6.91 0.93 -12.98
CA GLY A 108 6.93 1.81 -14.13
C GLY A 108 5.79 1.58 -15.09
N ILE A 109 5.20 2.68 -15.54
CA ILE A 109 4.32 2.77 -16.70
C ILE A 109 5.13 3.51 -17.76
N ARG A 110 5.49 2.80 -18.83
CA ARG A 110 6.23 3.39 -19.96
C ARG A 110 5.35 3.47 -21.19
N GLY A 111 5.12 4.68 -21.68
CA GLY A 111 4.44 4.92 -22.95
C GLY A 111 5.38 4.62 -24.11
N ARG A 112 4.87 3.94 -25.15
CA ARG A 112 5.64 3.56 -26.33
C ARG A 112 5.01 4.09 -27.60
N HIS A 113 5.79 4.86 -28.33
CA HIS A 113 5.47 5.23 -29.70
C HIS A 113 5.96 4.15 -30.66
N THR A 114 5.15 3.84 -31.67
CA THR A 114 5.52 2.85 -32.69
C THR A 114 6.15 3.58 -33.86
N THR A 115 7.46 3.46 -34.05
CA THR A 115 8.16 4.06 -35.19
C THR A 115 8.27 3.03 -36.31
N PHE A 116 7.94 3.42 -37.54
CA PHE A 116 8.19 2.55 -38.71
C PHE A 116 9.54 2.92 -39.32
N CYS A 117 10.49 1.99 -39.30
CA CYS A 117 11.76 2.18 -39.96
C CYS A 117 11.63 1.80 -41.44
N GLU A 118 11.58 2.81 -42.32
CA GLU A 118 11.46 2.61 -43.78
C GLU A 118 12.60 1.76 -44.34
N HIS A 119 13.81 1.84 -43.77
CA HIS A 119 14.98 1.11 -44.26
C HIS A 119 14.96 -0.38 -43.91
N SER A 120 14.48 -0.76 -42.72
CA SER A 120 14.39 -2.16 -42.30
C SER A 120 13.01 -2.79 -42.53
N HIS A 121 12.01 -1.98 -42.91
CA HIS A 121 10.59 -2.38 -42.98
C HIS A 121 10.10 -3.03 -41.67
N GLN A 122 10.66 -2.59 -40.54
CA GLN A 122 10.32 -3.09 -39.22
C GLN A 122 9.76 -1.96 -38.36
N TYR A 123 8.82 -2.33 -37.51
CA TYR A 123 8.32 -1.46 -36.46
C TYR A 123 9.29 -1.49 -35.26
N GLY A 124 9.83 -0.33 -34.93
CA GLY A 124 10.53 -0.06 -33.68
C GLY A 124 9.55 0.44 -32.62
N TYR A 125 9.99 0.37 -31.35
CA TYR A 125 9.29 0.98 -30.23
C TYR A 125 10.27 1.89 -29.51
N GLU A 126 9.86 3.13 -29.31
CA GLU A 126 10.62 4.12 -28.54
C GLU A 126 9.81 4.45 -27.28
N ASP A 127 10.48 4.41 -26.12
CA ASP A 127 9.88 4.77 -24.84
C ASP A 127 9.82 6.31 -24.79
N VAL A 128 8.62 6.87 -24.98
CA VAL A 128 8.41 8.33 -25.12
C VAL A 128 7.99 9.01 -23.82
N PHE A 129 7.55 8.22 -22.84
CA PHE A 129 7.06 8.67 -21.56
C PHE A 129 7.31 7.65 -20.47
N TYR A 130 7.57 8.13 -19.26
CA TYR A 130 7.59 7.28 -18.09
C TYR A 130 6.84 7.90 -16.90
N PHE A 131 6.24 7.00 -16.11
CA PHE A 131 5.67 7.29 -14.81
C PHE A 131 6.06 6.17 -13.84
N TYR A 132 6.86 6.50 -12.84
CA TYR A 132 7.41 5.56 -11.87
C TYR A 132 6.86 5.84 -10.48
N PHE A 133 6.30 4.81 -9.84
CA PHE A 133 6.18 4.78 -8.38
C PHE A 133 7.49 4.24 -7.83
N VAL A 134 8.22 5.06 -7.07
CA VAL A 134 9.57 4.72 -6.60
C VAL A 134 9.54 4.34 -5.13
N PHE A 135 10.23 3.26 -4.82
CA PHE A 135 10.35 2.69 -3.49
C PHE A 135 11.81 2.44 -3.15
N ASP A 136 12.15 2.48 -1.85
CA ASP A 136 13.44 1.97 -1.40
C ASP A 136 13.47 0.43 -1.36
N ASN A 137 14.65 -0.13 -1.11
CA ASN A 137 14.88 -1.56 -0.92
C ASN A 137 14.07 -2.21 0.23
N ARG A 138 13.42 -1.42 1.09
CA ARG A 138 12.48 -1.88 2.13
C ARG A 138 11.02 -1.66 1.74
N PHE A 139 10.77 -1.35 0.47
CA PHE A 139 9.46 -1.06 -0.11
C PHE A 139 8.75 0.14 0.54
N ASN A 140 9.48 1.11 1.11
CA ASN A 140 8.89 2.40 1.46
C ASN A 140 8.71 3.22 0.20
N PHE A 141 7.52 3.77 0.02
CA PHE A 141 7.26 4.77 -1.00
C PHE A 141 8.15 6.01 -0.76
N LYS A 142 8.80 6.50 -1.80
CA LYS A 142 9.66 7.68 -1.77
C LYS A 142 9.01 8.86 -2.50
N ASN A 143 8.68 8.63 -3.75
CA ASN A 143 8.21 9.64 -4.69
C ASN A 143 7.56 8.95 -5.89
N ILE A 144 6.87 9.77 -6.67
CA ILE A 144 6.51 9.48 -8.05
C ILE A 144 7.43 10.32 -8.92
N GLU A 145 8.07 9.69 -9.89
CA GLU A 145 8.93 10.32 -10.89
C GLU A 145 8.30 10.14 -12.25
N SER A 146 8.32 11.17 -13.07
CA SER A 146 7.72 11.12 -14.40
C SER A 146 8.40 12.09 -15.34
N GLY A 147 8.35 11.77 -16.64
CA GLY A 147 8.95 12.61 -17.67
C GLY A 147 8.65 12.08 -19.06
N SER A 148 9.08 12.84 -20.05
CA SER A 148 9.05 12.49 -21.47
C SER A 148 10.46 12.55 -22.05
N ASP A 149 10.66 11.91 -23.19
CA ASP A 149 11.90 12.11 -23.95
C ASP A 149 11.94 13.55 -24.52
N GLU A 150 13.11 14.17 -24.52
CA GLU A 150 13.32 15.58 -24.91
C GLU A 150 12.93 15.84 -26.37
N ASN A 151 12.99 14.79 -27.21
CA ASN A 151 12.73 14.88 -28.64
C ASN A 151 11.29 14.50 -29.04
N THR A 152 10.46 14.08 -28.09
CA THR A 152 9.09 13.64 -28.37
C THR A 152 8.08 14.50 -27.63
N ASP A 153 7.36 15.35 -28.35
CA ASP A 153 6.23 16.07 -27.78
C ASP A 153 5.04 15.14 -27.60
N VAL A 154 4.84 14.64 -26.38
CA VAL A 154 3.71 13.77 -26.06
C VAL A 154 2.48 14.64 -25.76
N GLU A 155 1.69 14.97 -26.79
CA GLU A 155 0.40 15.69 -26.69
C GLU A 155 -0.57 15.08 -25.65
N GLU A 156 -0.43 13.78 -25.38
CA GLU A 156 -1.30 13.00 -24.52
C GLU A 156 -0.72 12.74 -23.11
N ALA A 157 0.44 13.30 -22.77
CA ALA A 157 0.99 13.14 -21.44
C ALA A 157 0.16 13.91 -20.40
N PHE A 158 0.02 13.35 -19.20
CA PHE A 158 -0.77 13.99 -18.15
C PHE A 158 -0.24 15.39 -17.75
N PHE A 159 1.03 15.69 -18.04
CA PHE A 159 1.65 17.01 -17.82
C PHE A 159 0.94 18.15 -18.55
N LYS A 160 0.33 17.86 -19.71
CA LYS A 160 -0.43 18.85 -20.49
C LYS A 160 -1.82 19.11 -19.90
N ASN A 161 -2.25 18.31 -18.93
CA ASN A 161 -3.52 18.50 -18.23
C ASN A 161 -3.26 19.09 -16.84
N GLU A 162 -3.40 20.41 -16.72
CA GLU A 162 -3.19 21.15 -15.46
C GLU A 162 -4.01 20.58 -14.29
N CYS A 163 -5.24 20.12 -14.55
CA CYS A 163 -6.07 19.49 -13.53
C CYS A 163 -5.46 18.19 -13.00
N LEU A 164 -4.88 17.36 -13.88
CA LEU A 164 -4.19 16.13 -13.47
C LEU A 164 -2.86 16.42 -12.79
N VAL A 165 -2.06 17.36 -13.30
CA VAL A 165 -0.80 17.79 -12.66
C VAL A 165 -1.05 18.25 -11.23
N ASN A 166 -2.04 19.12 -11.02
CA ASN A 166 -2.42 19.59 -9.70
C ASN A 166 -3.02 18.47 -8.82
N ALA A 167 -3.82 17.58 -9.41
CA ALA A 167 -4.38 16.43 -8.70
C ALA A 167 -3.30 15.47 -8.20
N TRP A 168 -2.25 15.24 -8.99
CA TRP A 168 -1.09 14.46 -8.58
C TRP A 168 -0.16 15.23 -7.64
N GLY A 169 -0.19 16.57 -7.67
CA GLY A 169 0.68 17.41 -6.84
C GLY A 169 2.12 17.40 -7.34
N ILE A 170 2.28 17.47 -8.66
CA ILE A 170 3.57 17.34 -9.32
C ILE A 170 4.28 18.69 -9.41
N HIS A 171 5.57 18.66 -9.13
CA HIS A 171 6.48 19.79 -9.22
C HIS A 171 7.54 19.49 -10.26
N THR A 172 7.86 20.48 -11.11
CA THR A 172 8.96 20.37 -12.07
C THR A 172 10.28 20.57 -11.35
N VAL A 173 11.18 19.61 -11.49
CA VAL A 173 12.57 19.64 -11.02
C VAL A 173 13.45 19.64 -12.26
N SER A 174 14.22 20.71 -12.46
CA SER A 174 15.22 20.78 -13.50
C SER A 174 16.54 20.26 -12.97
N TYR A 175 17.13 19.31 -13.68
CA TYR A 175 18.50 18.85 -13.45
C TYR A 175 19.40 19.46 -14.52
N ASP A 176 20.54 19.99 -14.10
CA ASP A 176 21.63 20.40 -14.99
C ASP A 176 22.64 19.25 -14.98
N ASP A 177 22.57 18.39 -16.00
CA ASP A 177 23.49 17.26 -16.17
C ASP A 177 24.33 17.53 -17.42
N ASP A 178 25.61 17.86 -17.22
CA ASP A 178 26.57 18.18 -18.27
C ASP A 178 26.08 19.22 -19.32
N GLY A 179 25.30 20.23 -18.89
CA GLY A 179 24.83 21.32 -19.74
C GLY A 179 23.54 21.03 -20.54
N TYR A 180 22.90 19.87 -20.29
CA TYR A 180 21.56 19.56 -20.77
C TYR A 180 20.54 19.73 -19.64
N PHE A 181 19.54 20.57 -19.88
CA PHE A 181 18.43 20.77 -18.94
C PHE A 181 17.38 19.68 -19.14
N THR A 182 17.42 18.64 -18.30
CA THR A 182 16.33 17.65 -18.26
C THR A 182 15.27 18.10 -17.27
N GLU A 183 14.05 18.33 -17.75
CA GLU A 183 12.90 18.55 -16.88
C GLU A 183 12.33 17.20 -16.42
N GLN A 184 12.38 16.97 -15.11
CA GLN A 184 11.70 15.84 -14.49
C GLN A 184 10.54 16.33 -13.64
N TYR A 185 9.50 15.54 -13.57
CA TYR A 185 8.29 15.84 -12.83
C TYR A 185 8.19 14.90 -11.62
N GLU A 186 8.26 15.48 -10.43
CA GLU A 186 8.32 14.73 -9.18
C GLU A 186 7.19 15.09 -8.24
N THR A 187 6.71 14.10 -7.47
CA THR A 187 5.89 14.36 -6.28
C THR A 187 6.15 13.36 -5.17
N HIS A 188 6.20 13.85 -3.93
CA HIS A 188 6.23 13.00 -2.74
C HIS A 188 4.83 12.71 -2.19
N GLN A 189 3.81 13.45 -2.64
CA GLN A 189 2.47 13.35 -2.08
C GLN A 189 1.40 13.67 -3.11
N ILE A 190 0.45 12.74 -3.25
CA ILE A 190 -0.73 12.93 -4.09
C ILE A 190 -1.69 13.90 -3.41
N ASN A 191 -1.95 15.04 -4.04
CA ASN A 191 -2.88 16.06 -3.53
C ASN A 191 -4.34 15.57 -3.53
N SER A 192 -4.77 14.98 -4.64
CA SER A 192 -6.15 14.57 -4.85
C SER A 192 -6.54 13.41 -3.94
N PHE A 193 -7.62 13.62 -3.18
CA PHE A 193 -8.23 12.55 -2.38
C PHE A 193 -8.79 11.44 -3.27
N LYS A 194 -9.37 11.78 -4.43
CA LYS A 194 -9.94 10.82 -5.38
C LYS A 194 -8.86 9.86 -5.90
N LEU A 195 -7.71 10.37 -6.33
CA LEU A 195 -6.60 9.55 -6.82
C LEU A 195 -6.05 8.65 -5.72
N ARG A 196 -5.84 9.20 -4.52
CA ARG A 196 -5.41 8.43 -3.34
C ARG A 196 -6.37 7.27 -3.05
N PHE A 197 -7.68 7.54 -3.09
CA PHE A 197 -8.69 6.53 -2.84
C PHE A 197 -8.76 5.47 -3.94
N GLN A 198 -8.68 5.86 -5.22
CA GLN A 198 -8.66 4.91 -6.34
C GLN A 198 -7.45 3.96 -6.27
N LEU A 199 -6.25 4.51 -6.00
CA LEU A 199 -5.05 3.71 -5.78
C LEU A 199 -5.17 2.82 -4.55
N LEU A 200 -5.74 3.33 -3.45
CA LEU A 200 -5.98 2.55 -2.24
C LEU A 200 -6.94 1.39 -2.52
N HIS A 201 -8.02 1.64 -3.25
CA HIS A 201 -9.00 0.62 -3.61
C HIS A 201 -8.38 -0.47 -4.48
N LEU A 202 -7.61 -0.10 -5.52
CA LEU A 202 -6.86 -1.04 -6.33
C LEU A 202 -5.92 -1.90 -5.48
N LYS A 203 -5.12 -1.27 -4.61
CA LYS A 203 -4.21 -1.97 -3.70
C LYS A 203 -4.94 -2.94 -2.79
N ILE A 204 -5.96 -2.48 -2.06
CA ILE A 204 -6.70 -3.29 -1.08
C ILE A 204 -7.36 -4.48 -1.74
N LYS A 205 -8.02 -4.28 -2.89
CA LYS A 205 -8.70 -5.36 -3.61
C LYS A 205 -7.75 -6.48 -4.00
N PHE A 206 -6.59 -6.12 -4.56
CA PHE A 206 -5.60 -7.11 -4.96
C PHE A 206 -4.86 -7.71 -3.77
N TYR A 207 -4.66 -6.93 -2.70
CA TYR A 207 -4.14 -7.44 -1.44
C TYR A 207 -5.03 -8.54 -0.88
N PHE A 208 -6.34 -8.30 -0.74
CA PHE A 208 -7.30 -9.33 -0.29
C PHE A 208 -7.34 -10.55 -1.19
N ARG A 209 -7.21 -10.37 -2.51
CA ARG A 209 -7.10 -11.50 -3.44
C ARG A 209 -5.84 -12.32 -3.15
N THR A 210 -4.69 -11.67 -2.97
CA THR A 210 -3.43 -12.34 -2.61
C THR A 210 -3.54 -13.05 -1.27
N LEU A 211 -4.22 -12.47 -0.26
CA LEU A 211 -4.49 -13.15 1.02
C LEU A 211 -5.24 -14.48 0.83
N MET A 212 -6.18 -14.55 -0.10
CA MET A 212 -6.96 -15.78 -0.33
C MET A 212 -6.23 -16.81 -1.18
N GLN A 213 -5.19 -16.41 -1.91
CA GLN A 213 -4.47 -17.27 -2.85
C GLN A 213 -3.13 -17.77 -2.29
N GLU A 214 -2.47 -17.00 -1.44
CA GLU A 214 -1.14 -17.30 -0.93
C GLU A 214 -1.15 -17.55 0.58
N LYS A 215 -0.70 -18.75 0.96
CA LYS A 215 -0.56 -19.15 2.37
C LYS A 215 0.24 -18.15 3.20
N TYR A 216 1.38 -17.70 2.67
CA TYR A 216 2.25 -16.77 3.39
C TYR A 216 1.56 -15.44 3.71
N SER A 217 0.89 -14.88 2.72
CA SER A 217 0.17 -13.61 2.83
C SER A 217 -1.01 -13.72 3.80
N PHE A 218 -1.73 -14.85 3.73
CA PHE A 218 -2.78 -15.21 4.69
C PHE A 218 -2.24 -15.27 6.13
N ASP A 219 -1.23 -16.10 6.38
CA ASP A 219 -0.67 -16.33 7.72
C ASP A 219 -0.10 -15.04 8.33
N LEU A 220 0.45 -14.15 7.50
CA LEU A 220 0.95 -12.86 7.92
C LEU A 220 -0.16 -11.91 8.39
N THR A 221 -1.30 -11.91 7.70
CA THR A 221 -2.34 -10.88 7.88
C THR A 221 -3.45 -11.32 8.83
N LEU A 222 -3.71 -12.63 8.88
CA LEU A 222 -4.78 -13.23 9.68
C LEU A 222 -4.77 -12.81 11.16
N PRO A 223 -3.61 -12.79 11.85
CA PRO A 223 -3.58 -12.38 13.26
C PRO A 223 -4.10 -10.96 13.46
N LEU A 224 -3.81 -10.03 12.55
CA LEU A 224 -4.27 -8.65 12.64
C LEU A 224 -5.76 -8.55 12.38
N VAL A 225 -6.25 -9.23 11.34
CA VAL A 225 -7.67 -9.23 10.97
C VAL A 225 -8.51 -9.79 12.11
N PHE A 226 -8.15 -10.95 12.66
CA PHE A 226 -8.90 -11.59 13.72
C PHE A 226 -8.89 -10.81 15.03
N ASN A 227 -7.74 -10.27 15.45
CA ASN A 227 -7.71 -9.43 16.65
C ASN A 227 -8.47 -8.11 16.45
N SER A 228 -8.44 -7.53 15.25
CA SER A 228 -9.22 -6.33 14.93
C SER A 228 -10.72 -6.61 14.94
N ILE A 229 -11.17 -7.72 14.34
CA ILE A 229 -12.58 -8.14 14.37
C ILE A 229 -13.02 -8.35 15.82
N LEU A 230 -12.24 -9.08 16.61
CA LEU A 230 -12.57 -9.33 18.02
C LEU A 230 -12.68 -8.02 18.82
N LEU A 231 -11.78 -7.06 18.59
CA LEU A 231 -11.79 -5.75 19.25
C LEU A 231 -13.04 -4.96 18.86
N ILE A 232 -13.37 -4.92 17.57
CA ILE A 232 -14.55 -4.23 17.05
C ILE A 232 -15.83 -4.87 17.62
N SER A 233 -15.95 -6.20 17.58
CA SER A 233 -17.09 -6.91 18.15
C SER A 233 -17.25 -6.63 19.65
N TRP A 234 -16.15 -6.61 20.40
CA TRP A 234 -16.18 -6.24 21.81
C TRP A 234 -16.66 -4.80 22.04
N MET A 235 -16.14 -3.84 21.27
CA MET A 235 -16.57 -2.44 21.38
C MET A 235 -18.06 -2.30 21.07
N ILE A 236 -18.55 -2.96 20.02
CA ILE A 236 -19.97 -2.98 19.66
C ILE A 236 -20.82 -3.52 20.82
N LEU A 237 -20.42 -4.64 21.42
CA LEU A 237 -21.14 -5.25 22.55
C LEU A 237 -21.25 -4.31 23.76
N ILE A 238 -20.17 -3.60 24.09
CA ILE A 238 -20.18 -2.59 25.15
C ILE A 238 -21.08 -1.42 24.79
N THR A 239 -20.96 -0.87 23.58
CA THR A 239 -21.76 0.30 23.17
C THR A 239 -23.25 0.02 23.09
N LEU A 240 -23.65 -1.22 22.82
CA LEU A 240 -25.05 -1.65 22.77
C LEU A 240 -25.61 -2.04 24.14
N GLY A 241 -24.80 -2.01 25.22
CA GLY A 241 -25.23 -2.40 26.56
C GLY A 241 -25.61 -3.87 26.67
N LEU A 242 -25.11 -4.72 25.77
CA LEU A 242 -25.37 -6.18 25.75
C LEU A 242 -24.42 -6.95 26.68
N ARG A 243 -23.60 -6.23 27.46
CA ARG A 243 -22.66 -6.74 28.47
C ARG A 243 -22.60 -5.78 29.65
#